data_AF-A0A7V9VBU6-F1
#
_entry.id   AF-A0A7V9VBU6-F1
#
_cell.length_a   1.000
_cell.length_b   1.000
_cell.length_c   1.000
_cell.angle_alpha   90.00
_cell.angle_beta   90.00
_cell.angle_gamma   90.00
#
_symmetry.space_group_name_H-M   'P 1'
#
loop_
_entity.id
_entity.type
_entity.pdbx_description
1 polymer ?
#
loop_
_entity_poly.entity_id
_entity_poly.type
_entity_poly.pdbx_seq_one_letter_code
_entity_poly.pdbx_strand_id
1 'polypeptide(L)'
;GVVGRDGEATLADVHHPAHPDTKCRGTNAISIGFTSHYDSMRDRFGPHLVDGIAGENIVVEADHPLSLTDLGGGVVILATDGRWLWLPLVMAATPCLPFARFALGLSPDQKPDRSVTEALRFLDGGTRGYYLAAPAELATIATGAEVFRYLPVAVSEGA
;
A
#
# COMPACT_ATOMS: atom_id res chain seq x y z
N GLY A 1 11.71 7.18 -1.51
CA GLY A 1 10.42 6.77 -2.09
C GLY A 1 10.68 5.85 -3.26
N VAL A 2 9.64 5.43 -3.96
CA VAL A 2 9.76 4.48 -5.08
C VAL A 2 10.03 5.21 -6.40
N VAL A 3 10.77 4.55 -7.30
CA VAL A 3 10.92 4.93 -8.70
C VAL A 3 10.51 3.72 -9.56
N GLY A 4 9.46 3.89 -10.36
CA GLY A 4 9.04 2.88 -11.35
C GLY A 4 9.94 2.93 -12.58
N ARG A 5 10.11 1.77 -13.24
CA ARG A 5 10.87 1.64 -14.49
C ARG A 5 10.00 1.04 -15.57
N ASP A 6 9.97 1.66 -16.74
CA ASP A 6 9.35 1.14 -17.96
C ASP A 6 10.37 1.23 -19.09
N GLY A 7 11.06 0.11 -19.35
CA GLY A 7 12.27 0.10 -20.17
C GLY A 7 13.33 1.05 -19.63
N GLU A 8 13.73 2.04 -20.45
CA GLU A 8 14.68 3.10 -20.07
C GLU A 8 14.01 4.27 -19.32
N ALA A 9 12.68 4.38 -19.38
CA ALA A 9 11.96 5.44 -18.68
C ALA A 9 11.95 5.16 -17.17
N THR A 10 12.14 6.21 -16.38
CA THR A 10 11.98 6.16 -14.93
C THR A 10 10.95 7.19 -14.50
N LEU A 11 10.09 6.81 -13.56
CA LEU A 11 9.05 7.67 -13.01
C LEU A 11 9.14 7.64 -11.50
N ALA A 12 9.44 8.78 -10.89
CA ALA A 12 9.37 8.93 -9.45
C ALA A 12 7.91 8.82 -9.00
N ASP A 13 7.65 8.03 -7.96
CA ASP A 13 6.34 8.04 -7.31
C ASP A 13 6.08 9.39 -6.61
N VAL A 14 4.83 9.76 -6.42
CA VAL A 14 4.47 11.02 -5.73
C VAL A 14 4.99 11.06 -4.27
N HIS A 15 5.23 9.92 -3.63
CA HIS A 15 5.86 9.85 -2.31
C HIS A 15 7.40 9.85 -2.36
N HIS A 16 8.00 9.97 -3.55
CA HIS A 16 9.42 10.22 -3.69
C HIS A 16 9.74 11.69 -3.32
N PRO A 17 10.77 11.97 -2.49
CA PRO A 17 11.11 13.34 -2.09
C PRO A 17 11.44 14.27 -3.26
N ALA A 18 11.97 13.73 -4.35
CA ALA A 18 12.31 14.48 -5.56
C ALA A 18 11.15 14.65 -6.56
N HIS A 19 9.95 14.14 -6.27
CA HIS A 19 8.79 14.34 -7.15
C HIS A 19 8.36 15.82 -7.12
N PRO A 20 8.07 16.47 -8.27
CA PRO A 20 7.69 17.90 -8.30
C PRO A 20 6.49 18.22 -7.39
N ASP A 21 5.48 17.35 -7.40
CA ASP A 21 4.29 17.46 -6.54
C ASP A 21 4.34 16.52 -5.32
N THR A 22 5.53 16.39 -4.71
CA THR A 22 5.76 15.36 -3.68
C THR A 22 4.73 15.41 -2.54
N LYS A 23 4.24 14.22 -2.17
CA LYS A 23 3.43 13.96 -0.98
C LYS A 23 4.21 13.21 0.09
N CYS A 24 5.54 13.18 -0.02
CA CYS A 24 6.41 12.58 0.98
C CYS A 24 6.30 13.34 2.31
N ARG A 25 6.07 12.60 3.39
CA ARG A 25 5.98 13.09 4.78
C ARG A 25 7.03 12.45 5.69
N GLY A 26 8.04 11.80 5.09
CA GLY A 26 9.08 11.03 5.79
C GLY A 26 8.64 9.63 6.23
N THR A 27 7.34 9.41 6.45
CA THR A 27 6.78 8.15 6.98
C THR A 27 6.03 7.31 5.95
N ASN A 28 5.76 7.85 4.76
CA ASN A 28 4.92 7.23 3.73
C ASN A 28 5.71 6.93 2.44
N ALA A 29 6.94 6.44 2.58
CA ALA A 29 7.87 6.31 1.46
C ALA A 29 7.47 5.26 0.41
N ILE A 30 6.75 4.22 0.83
CA ILE A 30 6.27 3.12 -0.01
C ILE A 30 4.81 2.84 0.37
N SER A 31 3.92 2.70 -0.61
CA SER A 31 2.54 2.23 -0.42
C SER A 31 2.39 0.78 -0.89
N ILE A 32 1.65 0.00 -0.11
CA ILE A 32 1.36 -1.42 -0.39
C ILE A 32 -0.13 -1.71 -0.25
N GLY A 33 -0.70 -2.49 -1.17
CA GLY A 33 -2.09 -2.97 -1.16
C GLY A 33 -2.17 -4.47 -1.39
N PHE A 34 -3.37 -5.05 -1.18
CA PHE A 34 -3.60 -6.50 -1.26
C PHE A 34 -4.83 -6.82 -2.10
N THR A 35 -4.78 -7.86 -2.94
CA THR A 35 -5.91 -8.26 -3.81
C THR A 35 -7.18 -8.61 -3.02
N SER A 36 -7.03 -9.25 -1.85
CA SER A 36 -8.16 -9.54 -0.94
C SER A 36 -8.88 -8.28 -0.42
N HIS A 37 -8.16 -7.16 -0.28
CA HIS A 37 -8.77 -5.87 0.08
C HIS A 37 -9.54 -5.29 -1.11
N TYR A 38 -9.03 -5.50 -2.32
CA TYR A 38 -9.73 -5.16 -3.55
C TYR A 38 -11.00 -5.99 -3.75
N ASP A 39 -11.01 -7.27 -3.38
CA ASP A 39 -12.23 -8.08 -3.37
C ASP A 39 -13.28 -7.48 -2.43
N SER A 40 -12.87 -7.13 -1.21
CA SER A 40 -13.76 -6.48 -0.24
C SER A 40 -14.28 -5.13 -0.74
N MET A 41 -13.42 -4.34 -1.39
CA MET A 41 -13.81 -3.06 -1.99
C MET A 41 -14.78 -3.25 -3.16
N ARG A 42 -14.58 -4.27 -4.01
CA ARG A 42 -15.48 -4.57 -5.13
C ARG A 42 -16.83 -5.07 -4.65
N ASP A 43 -16.87 -5.93 -3.64
CA ASP A 43 -18.10 -6.39 -3.01
C ASP A 43 -18.92 -5.22 -2.45
N ARG A 44 -18.24 -4.21 -1.91
CA ARG A 44 -18.90 -3.04 -1.31
C ARG A 44 -19.31 -1.98 -2.32
N PHE A 45 -18.45 -1.65 -3.28
CA PHE A 45 -18.58 -0.46 -4.11
C PHE A 45 -18.84 -0.78 -5.58
N GLY A 46 -18.41 -1.94 -6.07
CA GLY A 46 -18.61 -2.40 -7.44
C GLY A 46 -17.32 -2.79 -8.17
N PRO A 47 -17.46 -3.45 -9.34
CA PRO A 47 -16.34 -4.05 -10.07
C PRO A 47 -15.37 -3.05 -10.71
N HIS A 48 -15.68 -1.75 -10.71
CA HIS A 48 -14.78 -0.71 -11.24
C HIS A 48 -13.54 -0.49 -10.37
N LEU A 49 -13.53 -1.00 -9.14
CA LEU A 49 -12.35 -0.98 -8.27
C LEU A 49 -11.40 -2.13 -8.61
N VAL A 50 -10.68 -1.94 -9.71
CA VAL A 50 -9.62 -2.84 -10.18
C VAL A 50 -8.36 -2.75 -9.31
N ASP A 51 -7.52 -3.77 -9.35
CA ASP A 51 -6.30 -3.83 -8.55
C ASP A 51 -5.35 -2.67 -8.90
N GLY A 52 -4.78 -2.04 -7.87
CA GLY A 52 -3.88 -0.89 -7.99
C GLY A 52 -4.57 0.46 -8.23
N ILE A 53 -5.91 0.52 -8.34
CA ILE A 53 -6.63 1.78 -8.58
C ILE A 53 -6.47 2.78 -7.41
N ALA A 54 -6.07 2.33 -6.22
CA ALA A 54 -5.78 3.21 -5.09
C ALA A 54 -4.39 3.87 -5.15
N GLY A 55 -3.56 3.54 -6.16
CA GLY A 55 -2.27 4.16 -6.43
C GLY A 55 -1.14 3.64 -5.54
N GLU A 56 -1.14 2.35 -5.23
CA GLU A 56 -0.08 1.69 -4.48
C GLU A 56 1.16 1.47 -5.33
N ASN A 57 2.34 1.47 -4.71
CA ASN A 57 3.58 1.10 -5.40
C ASN A 57 3.67 -0.42 -5.60
N ILE A 58 3.13 -1.18 -4.65
CA ILE A 58 3.16 -2.64 -4.63
C ILE A 58 1.74 -3.15 -4.37
N VAL A 59 1.25 -4.05 -5.22
CA VAL A 59 0.04 -4.83 -4.96
C VAL A 59 0.45 -6.28 -4.77
N VAL A 60 0.05 -6.87 -3.66
CA VAL A 60 0.38 -8.25 -3.29
C VAL A 60 -0.86 -9.12 -3.47
N GLU A 61 -0.70 -10.23 -4.16
CA GLU A 61 -1.72 -11.27 -4.23
C GLU A 61 -1.88 -11.91 -2.84
N ALA A 62 -3.10 -11.90 -2.32
CA ALA A 62 -3.45 -12.48 -1.02
C ALA A 62 -4.86 -13.06 -1.05
N ASP A 63 -5.01 -14.27 -0.51
CA ASP A 63 -6.28 -14.99 -0.48
C ASP A 63 -7.20 -14.60 0.68
N HIS A 64 -6.70 -13.77 1.61
CA HIS A 64 -7.44 -13.31 2.78
C HIS A 64 -7.06 -11.88 3.15
N PRO A 65 -7.98 -11.10 3.76
CA PRO A 65 -7.67 -9.76 4.22
C PRO A 65 -6.56 -9.76 5.29
N LEU A 66 -5.55 -8.93 5.11
CA LEU A 66 -4.51 -8.71 6.12
C LEU A 66 -4.82 -7.45 6.94
N SER A 67 -4.58 -7.52 8.25
CA SER A 67 -4.68 -6.41 9.19
C SER A 67 -3.30 -5.87 9.58
N LEU A 68 -3.26 -4.75 10.32
CA LEU A 68 -2.01 -4.26 10.94
C LEU A 68 -1.34 -5.32 11.82
N THR A 69 -2.12 -6.15 12.51
CA THR A 69 -1.61 -7.19 13.39
C THR A 69 -0.96 -8.32 12.58
N ASP A 70 -1.54 -8.69 11.44
CA ASP A 70 -1.00 -9.74 10.57
C ASP A 70 0.34 -9.32 9.94
N LEU A 71 0.44 -8.04 9.55
CA LEU A 71 1.64 -7.45 8.99
C LEU A 71 2.72 -7.18 10.04
N GLY A 72 2.34 -6.94 11.31
CA GLY A 72 3.26 -6.83 12.43
C GLY A 72 4.44 -5.89 12.18
N GLY A 73 5.64 -6.44 12.11
CA GLY A 73 6.88 -5.68 11.89
C GLY A 73 7.16 -5.28 10.44
N GLY A 74 6.26 -5.55 9.50
CA GLY A 74 6.41 -5.24 8.08
C GLY A 74 6.48 -6.46 7.19
N VAL A 75 7.00 -6.25 5.99
CA VAL A 75 7.14 -7.30 4.98
C VAL A 75 8.59 -7.47 4.57
N VAL A 76 8.90 -8.62 3.99
CA VAL A 76 10.21 -8.92 3.41
C VAL A 76 9.97 -9.32 1.95
N ILE A 77 10.75 -8.73 1.05
CA ILE A 77 10.67 -9.00 -0.40
C ILE A 77 12.05 -9.46 -0.89
N LEU A 78 12.09 -10.47 -1.77
CA LEU A 78 13.32 -10.87 -2.43
C LEU A 78 13.63 -9.89 -3.58
N ALA A 79 14.72 -9.13 -3.45
CA ALA A 79 15.19 -8.23 -4.49
C ALA A 79 15.80 -9.00 -5.67
N THR A 80 15.90 -8.34 -6.83
CA THR A 80 16.45 -8.95 -8.07
C THR A 80 17.93 -9.33 -7.96
N ASP A 81 18.64 -8.75 -7.00
CA ASP A 81 20.04 -9.07 -6.68
C ASP A 81 20.19 -10.18 -5.62
N GLY A 82 19.08 -10.80 -5.20
CA GLY A 82 19.05 -11.89 -4.22
C GLY A 82 19.04 -11.45 -2.76
N ARG A 83 19.06 -10.15 -2.46
CA ARG A 83 18.97 -9.66 -1.07
C ARG A 83 17.53 -9.71 -0.57
N TRP A 84 17.38 -10.06 0.70
CA TRP A 84 16.12 -9.93 1.42
C TRP A 84 15.92 -8.49 1.88
N LEU A 85 14.89 -7.84 1.37
CA LEU A 85 14.57 -6.45 1.66
C LEU A 85 13.48 -6.38 2.72
N TRP A 86 13.86 -6.08 3.96
CA TRP A 86 12.88 -5.78 5.00
C TRP A 86 12.34 -4.36 4.85
N LEU A 87 11.02 -4.25 4.78
CA LEU A 87 10.26 -3.01 4.69
C LEU A 87 9.36 -2.87 5.93
N PRO A 88 9.78 -2.06 6.92
CA PRO A 88 9.03 -1.88 8.16
C PRO A 88 7.62 -1.34 7.91
N LEU A 89 6.62 -1.91 8.58
CA LEU A 89 5.26 -1.36 8.60
C LEU A 89 5.24 -0.06 9.38
N VAL A 90 4.64 0.98 8.81
CA VAL A 90 4.50 2.27 9.47
C VAL A 90 3.08 2.47 9.98
N MET A 91 2.09 2.46 9.08
CA MET A 91 0.69 2.69 9.43
C MET A 91 -0.26 2.25 8.32
N ALA A 92 -1.53 2.09 8.66
CA ALA A 92 -2.60 2.02 7.66
C ALA A 92 -2.68 3.34 6.89
N ALA A 93 -2.90 3.24 5.58
CA ALA A 93 -3.08 4.43 4.76
C ALA A 93 -4.45 5.06 5.06
N THR A 94 -4.43 6.27 5.61
CA THR A 94 -5.65 7.00 5.95
C THR A 94 -6.53 7.18 4.70
N PRO A 95 -7.81 6.81 4.75
CA PRO A 95 -8.71 6.99 3.63
C PRO A 95 -8.90 8.48 3.34
N CYS A 96 -9.03 8.83 2.06
CA CYS A 96 -9.20 10.21 1.64
C CYS A 96 -10.56 10.44 0.98
N LEU A 97 -11.10 11.64 1.14
CA LEU A 97 -12.39 12.04 0.56
C LEU A 97 -12.43 11.85 -0.97
N PRO A 98 -11.41 12.23 -1.75
CA PRO A 98 -11.42 11.99 -3.20
C PRO A 98 -11.59 10.52 -3.57
N PHE A 99 -10.87 9.62 -2.90
CA PHE A 99 -10.96 8.18 -3.19
C PHE A 99 -12.30 7.60 -2.75
N ALA A 100 -12.84 8.00 -1.59
CA ALA A 100 -14.17 7.56 -1.16
C ALA A 100 -15.27 7.99 -2.13
N ARG A 101 -15.20 9.22 -2.67
CA ARG A 101 -16.14 9.70 -3.69
C ARG A 101 -16.01 8.92 -5.00
N PHE A 102 -14.78 8.65 -5.42
CA PHE A 102 -14.48 7.82 -6.59
C PHE A 102 -15.04 6.40 -6.45
N ALA A 103 -14.81 5.76 -5.30
CA ALA A 103 -15.32 4.43 -5.01
C ALA A 103 -16.86 4.38 -5.09
N LEU A 104 -17.53 5.38 -4.54
CA LEU A 104 -18.99 5.52 -4.61
C LEU A 104 -19.53 5.93 -5.99
N GLY A 105 -18.67 6.20 -6.97
CA GLY A 105 -19.09 6.65 -8.31
C GLY A 105 -19.77 8.03 -8.30
N LEU A 106 -19.46 8.88 -7.32
CA LEU A 106 -20.09 10.20 -7.20
C LEU A 106 -19.56 11.15 -8.29
N SER A 107 -20.46 11.92 -8.90
CA SER A 107 -20.04 12.99 -9.81
C SER A 107 -19.33 14.12 -9.05
N PRO A 108 -18.47 14.93 -9.71
CA PRO A 108 -17.75 16.02 -9.06
C PRO A 108 -18.65 16.99 -8.30
N ASP A 109 -19.83 17.30 -8.84
CA ASP A 109 -20.78 18.28 -8.26
C ASP A 109 -21.72 17.69 -7.21
N GLN A 110 -21.76 16.36 -7.06
CA GLN A 110 -22.63 15.72 -6.10
C GLN A 110 -22.17 16.02 -4.67
N LYS A 111 -23.07 16.59 -3.85
CA LYS A 111 -22.79 16.90 -2.44
C LYS A 111 -22.55 15.61 -1.65
N PRO A 112 -21.51 15.54 -0.79
CA PRO A 112 -21.31 14.41 0.11
C PRO A 112 -22.52 14.25 1.02
N ASP A 113 -22.99 13.01 1.17
CA ASP A 113 -23.97 12.62 2.17
C ASP A 113 -23.36 11.57 3.12
N ARG A 114 -24.22 10.90 3.90
CA ARG A 114 -23.81 9.88 4.85
C ARG A 114 -23.05 8.71 4.20
N SER A 115 -23.31 8.39 2.92
CA SER A 115 -22.62 7.31 2.22
C SER A 115 -21.11 7.53 2.15
N VAL A 116 -20.67 8.79 2.02
CA VAL A 116 -19.26 9.16 2.00
C VAL A 116 -18.60 8.89 3.35
N THR A 117 -19.27 9.23 4.46
CA THR A 117 -18.77 8.91 5.80
C THR A 117 -18.68 7.40 6.03
N GLU A 118 -19.65 6.64 5.55
CA GLU A 118 -19.65 5.17 5.65
C GLU A 118 -18.56 4.55 4.78
N ALA A 119 -18.33 5.07 3.58
CA ALA A 119 -17.22 4.65 2.72
C ALA A 119 -15.86 4.95 3.36
N LEU A 120 -15.69 6.14 3.94
CA LEU A 120 -14.45 6.48 4.66
C LEU A 120 -14.20 5.52 5.83
N ARG A 121 -15.23 5.18 6.61
CA ARG A 121 -15.11 4.21 7.71
C ARG A 121 -14.75 2.81 7.22
N PHE A 122 -15.33 2.38 6.10
CA PHE A 122 -15.03 1.08 5.50
C PHE A 122 -13.58 1.00 4.98
N LEU A 123 -13.10 2.09 4.37
CA LEU A 123 -11.76 2.18 3.81
C LEU A 123 -10.67 2.37 4.88
N ASP A 124 -11.07 2.73 6.10
CA ASP A 124 -10.17 2.91 7.24
C ASP A 124 -9.61 1.57 7.76
N GLY A 125 -8.61 1.63 8.62
CA GLY A 125 -8.06 0.43 9.26
C GLY A 125 -7.19 -0.46 8.35
N GLY A 126 -6.92 -0.02 7.12
CA GLY A 126 -5.97 -0.66 6.20
C GLY A 126 -6.57 -1.24 4.93
N THR A 127 -7.90 -1.21 4.76
CA THR A 127 -8.56 -1.64 3.51
C THR A 127 -8.05 -0.87 2.28
N ARG A 128 -7.67 0.40 2.45
CA ARG A 128 -7.04 1.22 1.38
C ARG A 128 -5.55 0.87 1.15
N GLY A 129 -4.99 -0.03 1.94
CA GLY A 129 -3.56 -0.37 1.95
C GLY A 129 -2.80 0.28 3.12
N TYR A 130 -1.48 0.13 3.09
CA TYR A 130 -0.57 0.52 4.15
C TYR A 130 0.61 1.32 3.62
N TYR A 131 1.29 2.01 4.52
CA TYR A 131 2.58 2.63 4.27
C TYR A 131 3.70 1.83 4.93
N LEU A 132 4.77 1.65 4.17
CA LEU A 132 6.03 1.04 4.60
C LEU A 132 7.15 2.08 4.57
N ALA A 133 8.13 1.90 5.46
CA ALA A 133 9.35 2.68 5.43
C ALA A 133 10.23 2.25 4.24
N ALA A 134 11.07 3.17 3.77
CA ALA A 134 12.08 2.83 2.80
C ALA A 134 13.13 1.88 3.41
N PRO A 135 13.70 0.96 2.62
CA PRO A 135 14.81 0.14 3.09
C PRO A 135 16.05 1.00 3.35
N ALA A 136 16.98 0.45 4.14
CA ALA A 136 18.26 1.12 4.43
C ALA A 136 19.13 1.30 3.17
N GLU A 137 19.03 0.38 2.21
CA GLU A 137 19.79 0.38 0.98
C GLU A 137 18.87 0.35 -0.23
N LEU A 138 19.33 0.95 -1.34
CA LEU A 138 18.63 0.88 -2.61
C LEU A 138 18.60 -0.58 -3.10
N ALA A 139 17.43 -0.99 -3.58
CA ALA A 139 17.19 -2.30 -4.14
C ALA A 139 16.22 -2.18 -5.32
N THR A 140 16.30 -3.15 -6.23
CA THR A 140 15.31 -3.33 -7.30
C THR A 140 14.50 -4.57 -7.01
N ILE A 141 13.19 -4.46 -7.14
CA ILE A 141 12.25 -5.58 -7.09
C ILE A 141 11.59 -5.70 -8.45
N ALA A 142 11.08 -6.89 -8.77
CA ALA A 142 10.38 -7.16 -10.02
C ALA A 142 8.96 -7.67 -9.73
N THR A 143 8.06 -7.50 -10.69
CA THR A 143 6.74 -8.12 -10.65
C THR A 143 6.88 -9.64 -10.54
N GLY A 144 6.07 -10.27 -9.69
CA GLY A 144 6.19 -11.70 -9.38
C GLY A 144 7.18 -12.02 -8.26
N ALA A 145 7.83 -11.03 -7.64
CA ALA A 145 8.60 -11.25 -6.43
C ALA A 145 7.71 -11.73 -5.27
N GLU A 146 8.19 -12.73 -4.54
CA GLU A 146 7.50 -13.23 -3.36
C GLU A 146 7.60 -12.24 -2.20
N VAL A 147 6.49 -12.11 -1.46
CA VAL A 147 6.37 -11.22 -0.31
C VAL A 147 6.05 -12.06 0.93
N PHE A 148 6.87 -11.89 1.96
CA PHE A 148 6.73 -12.61 3.23
C PHE A 148 6.41 -11.62 4.35
N ARG A 149 5.65 -12.05 5.35
CA ARG A 149 5.54 -11.26 6.59
C ARG A 149 6.89 -11.28 7.32
N TYR A 150 7.27 -10.16 7.90
CA TYR A 150 8.40 -10.12 8.80
C TYR A 150 8.02 -10.71 10.17
N LEU A 151 8.73 -11.73 10.60
CA LEU A 151 8.64 -12.27 11.95
C LEU A 151 9.95 -11.96 12.68
N PRO A 152 9.92 -11.15 13.76
CA PRO A 152 11.12 -10.99 14.57
C PRO A 152 11.49 -12.34 15.17
N VAL A 153 12.74 -12.76 14.99
CA VAL A 153 13.27 -13.89 15.75
C VAL A 153 13.34 -13.43 17.20
N ALA A 154 12.59 -14.09 18.09
CA ALA A 154 12.74 -13.89 19.51
C ALA A 154 14.17 -14.31 19.88
N VAL A 155 15.05 -13.32 20.08
CA VAL A 155 16.34 -13.58 20.70
C VAL A 155 16.02 -13.85 22.16
N SER A 156 15.93 -15.13 22.53
CA SER A 156 15.94 -15.51 23.93
C SER A 156 17.26 -15.02 24.51
N GLU A 157 17.21 -13.94 25.30
CA GLU A 157 18.33 -13.57 26.16
C GLU A 157 18.65 -14.81 26.99
N GLY A 158 19.88 -15.30 26.83
CA GLY A 158 20.36 -16.50 27.49
C GLY A 158 20.21 -16.38 29.01
N ALA A 159 19.75 -17.47 29.61
CA ALA A 159 19.79 -17.71 31.05
C ALA A 159 21.24 -17.69 31.59
#